data_AF-A0AAU4D6I0-F1
#
_entry.id   AF-A0AAU4D6I0-F1
#
_cell.length_a   1.000
_cell.length_b   1.000
_cell.length_c   1.000
_cell.angle_alpha   90.00
_cell.angle_beta   90.00
_cell.angle_gamma   90.00
#
_symmetry.space_group_name_H-M   'P 1'
#
loop_
_entity.id
_entity.type
_entity.pdbx_description
1 polymer ?
#
loop_
_entity_poly.entity_id
_entity_poly.type
_entity_poly.pdbx_seq_one_letter_code
_entity_poly.pdbx_strand_id
1 'polypeptide(L)'
;MANWKIIGSVIAGVIVLGAIGNAIDGNDPADTPSAATSSSPNAAADGRQSAVADDKPKTEKTTVPNFVGMGLQSAQDTAQDAGFHSLKSHDSLGRGRLQAFDRHWKVCSQNIKAGTSTSTYTELVFGAVKLEEDCPAKDQTEPSAASGRMPDFTGTSVNTARAALDSSTSLTVEDASGEGRFILIESNWKVCTQTPTKGTKLNGQPVKLTAVKFEESCL
;
A
#
# COMPACT_ATOMS: atom_id res chain seq x y z
N MET A 1 32.47 -34.70 -41.78
CA MET A 1 32.92 -33.67 -42.75
C MET A 1 31.76 -32.69 -42.86
N ALA A 2 31.81 -31.41 -42.51
CA ALA A 2 32.90 -30.45 -42.54
C ALA A 2 32.86 -29.47 -41.34
N ASN A 3 34.05 -28.95 -41.02
CA ASN A 3 34.33 -27.85 -40.09
C ASN A 3 33.93 -26.48 -40.68
N TRP A 4 33.51 -25.54 -39.83
CA TRP A 4 33.82 -24.12 -40.02
C TRP A 4 33.98 -23.42 -38.66
N LYS A 5 34.95 -22.50 -38.62
CA LYS A 5 35.59 -21.92 -37.44
C LYS A 5 34.84 -20.70 -36.84
N ILE A 6 35.17 -20.49 -35.56
CA ILE A 6 34.83 -19.41 -34.62
C ILE A 6 35.40 -18.05 -35.04
N ILE A 7 34.60 -16.98 -34.87
CA ILE A 7 34.97 -15.59 -34.45
C ILE A 7 33.68 -15.03 -33.82
N GLY A 8 33.56 -14.49 -32.59
CA GLY A 8 34.51 -13.92 -31.63
C GLY A 8 33.94 -12.56 -31.20
N SER A 9 33.51 -12.41 -29.93
CA SER A 9 33.62 -11.21 -29.07
C SER A 9 32.51 -11.15 -28.01
N VAL A 10 32.91 -11.45 -26.76
CA VAL A 10 32.16 -11.21 -25.52
C VAL A 10 32.59 -9.83 -25.01
N ILE A 11 31.65 -8.89 -24.85
CA ILE A 11 31.89 -7.63 -24.13
C ILE A 11 31.38 -7.81 -22.71
N ALA A 12 32.30 -7.99 -21.77
CA ALA A 12 32.05 -7.93 -20.34
C ALA A 12 32.26 -6.48 -19.86
N GLY A 13 31.19 -5.82 -19.44
CA GLY A 13 31.26 -4.50 -18.80
C GLY A 13 31.52 -4.63 -17.31
N VAL A 14 32.73 -4.30 -16.86
CA VAL A 14 33.09 -4.13 -15.45
C VAL A 14 32.96 -2.65 -15.10
N ILE A 15 32.06 -2.33 -14.16
CA ILE A 15 31.92 -0.99 -13.57
C ILE A 15 32.83 -0.93 -12.34
N VAL A 16 33.85 -0.09 -12.37
CA VAL A 16 34.75 0.20 -11.25
C VAL A 16 34.25 1.45 -10.52
N LEU A 17 33.99 1.29 -9.22
CA LEU A 17 33.70 2.36 -8.26
C LEU A 17 34.97 3.18 -7.98
N GLY A 18 34.99 4.44 -8.38
CA GLY A 18 36.07 5.38 -8.10
C GLY A 18 35.76 6.23 -6.86
N ALA A 19 36.43 5.93 -5.75
CA ALA A 19 36.59 6.83 -4.61
C ALA A 19 37.97 7.49 -4.67
N ILE A 20 38.01 8.81 -4.55
CA ILE A 20 39.21 9.65 -4.32
C ILE A 20 38.70 10.85 -3.51
N GLY A 21 39.18 11.17 -2.31
CA GLY A 21 40.49 10.92 -1.70
C GLY A 21 41.23 12.26 -1.62
N ASN A 22 41.08 12.97 -0.49
CA ASN A 22 41.71 14.25 -0.20
C ASN A 22 43.24 14.14 -0.23
N ALA A 23 43.92 15.09 -0.89
CA ALA A 23 45.35 15.30 -0.76
C ALA A 23 45.64 16.79 -0.50
N ILE A 24 46.40 17.01 0.57
CA ILE A 24 46.99 18.25 1.07
C ILE A 24 48.49 18.19 0.77
N ASP A 25 49.06 19.30 0.29
CA ASP A 25 50.48 19.73 0.32
C ASP A 25 50.54 20.96 -0.64
N GLY A 26 51.13 22.14 -0.39
CA GLY A 26 52.05 22.64 0.64
C GLY A 26 53.17 23.46 -0.04
N ASN A 27 53.24 24.79 0.24
CA ASN A 27 54.32 25.78 -0.04
C ASN A 27 54.63 26.23 -1.50
N ASP A 28 54.96 27.48 -1.88
CA ASP A 28 54.93 28.92 -1.42
C ASP A 28 55.75 29.73 -2.49
N PRO A 29 55.98 31.08 -2.50
CA PRO A 29 55.41 32.24 -1.78
C PRO A 29 55.21 33.56 -2.62
N ALA A 30 54.84 34.65 -1.90
CA ALA A 30 55.03 36.11 -2.14
C ALA A 30 53.99 36.85 -3.04
N ASP A 31 53.41 38.03 -2.73
CA ASP A 31 53.47 39.06 -1.67
C ASP A 31 52.09 39.78 -1.71
N THR A 32 51.43 40.22 -0.63
CA THR A 32 51.56 41.56 0.03
C THR A 32 50.40 41.72 1.05
N PRO A 33 50.60 42.34 2.24
CA PRO A 33 49.58 42.47 3.29
C PRO A 33 48.94 43.87 3.39
N SER A 34 47.69 43.97 3.88
CA SER A 34 47.25 45.15 4.67
C SER A 34 45.99 44.88 5.50
N ALA A 35 45.96 45.50 6.67
CA ALA A 35 45.14 45.20 7.85
C ALA A 35 43.79 45.93 7.90
N ALA A 36 42.86 45.45 8.76
CA ALA A 36 42.32 46.22 9.89
C ALA A 36 41.19 45.48 10.66
N THR A 37 41.32 45.56 11.98
CA THR A 37 40.46 45.11 13.10
C THR A 37 39.14 45.89 13.20
N SER A 38 38.10 45.35 13.85
CA SER A 38 37.50 45.92 15.09
C SER A 38 36.18 45.25 15.51
N SER A 39 35.88 45.40 16.81
CA SER A 39 35.11 44.54 17.69
C SER A 39 33.73 45.10 18.12
N SER A 40 32.82 44.19 18.55
CA SER A 40 31.81 44.31 19.65
C SER A 40 30.65 45.33 19.53
N PRO A 41 29.56 45.28 20.37
CA PRO A 41 29.35 44.51 21.60
C PRO A 41 27.97 43.82 21.82
N ASN A 42 27.95 43.04 22.89
CA ASN A 42 26.84 42.37 23.59
C ASN A 42 25.84 43.37 24.22
N ALA A 43 24.55 43.03 24.28
CA ALA A 43 23.57 43.67 25.15
C ALA A 43 22.56 42.65 25.69
N ALA A 44 22.52 42.54 27.03
CA ALA A 44 21.55 41.78 27.80
C ALA A 44 20.44 42.70 28.32
N ALA A 45 19.20 42.22 28.27
CA ALA A 45 18.00 42.66 29.00
C ALA A 45 16.86 41.72 28.56
N ASP A 46 15.84 41.34 29.29
CA ASP A 46 15.42 41.38 30.69
C ASP A 46 14.17 40.45 30.70
N GLY A 47 13.76 39.97 31.86
CA GLY A 47 12.78 38.89 32.03
C GLY A 47 11.44 39.10 31.32
N ARG A 48 11.00 38.06 30.59
CA ARG A 48 9.59 37.76 30.37
C ARG A 48 9.36 36.33 30.81
N GLN A 49 8.64 36.16 31.93
CA GLN A 49 8.07 34.88 32.32
C GLN A 49 7.32 34.30 31.11
N SER A 50 7.90 33.25 30.50
CA SER A 50 7.14 32.30 29.71
C SER A 50 6.15 31.65 30.66
N ALA A 51 4.92 32.16 30.68
CA ALA A 51 3.79 31.32 31.01
C ALA A 51 3.85 30.14 30.04
N VAL A 52 4.31 29.00 30.53
CA VAL A 52 4.20 27.73 29.82
C VAL A 52 2.70 27.45 29.77
N ALA A 53 2.04 27.98 28.74
CA ALA A 53 0.74 27.49 28.37
C ALA A 53 0.96 26.00 28.07
N ASP A 54 0.25 25.15 28.79
CA ASP A 54 0.06 23.75 28.43
C ASP A 54 -0.48 23.72 27.00
N ASP A 55 0.43 23.65 26.02
CA ASP A 55 0.12 23.42 24.61
C ASP A 55 -0.19 21.94 24.47
N LYS A 56 -1.32 21.52 25.06
CA LYS A 56 -1.98 20.30 24.60
C LYS A 56 -2.31 20.58 23.13
N PRO A 57 -1.80 19.77 22.19
CA PRO A 57 -2.14 19.95 20.78
C PRO A 57 -3.66 19.97 20.68
N LYS A 58 -4.21 21.12 20.28
CA LYS A 58 -5.63 21.23 20.02
C LYS A 58 -5.91 20.22 18.92
N THR A 59 -6.65 19.18 19.28
CA THR A 59 -7.15 18.23 18.28
C THR A 59 -8.11 19.00 17.40
N GLU A 60 -7.63 19.44 16.24
CA GLU A 60 -8.46 20.12 15.26
C GLU A 60 -9.56 19.15 14.85
N LYS A 61 -10.81 19.58 15.00
CA LYS A 61 -11.97 18.79 14.63
C LYS A 61 -12.64 19.40 13.42
N THR A 62 -12.96 18.56 12.46
CA THR A 62 -13.68 18.93 11.24
C THR A 62 -14.89 18.01 11.05
N THR A 63 -15.92 18.54 10.40
CA THR A 63 -17.09 17.75 9.99
C THR A 63 -16.73 16.90 8.78
N VAL A 64 -16.95 15.60 8.87
CA VAL A 64 -16.65 14.64 7.80
C VAL A 64 -17.60 14.85 6.61
N PRO A 65 -17.08 15.12 5.39
CA PRO A 65 -17.89 15.20 4.17
C PRO A 65 -18.61 13.90 3.81
N ASN A 66 -19.58 13.98 2.89
CA ASN A 66 -20.15 12.80 2.26
C ASN A 66 -19.34 12.42 1.02
N PHE A 67 -18.68 11.28 1.06
CA PHE A 67 -17.82 10.78 -0.01
C PHE A 67 -18.50 9.73 -0.89
N VAL A 68 -19.60 9.13 -0.42
CA VAL A 68 -20.31 8.07 -1.16
C VAL A 68 -20.81 8.59 -2.50
N GLY A 69 -20.50 7.86 -3.57
CA GLY A 69 -20.82 8.22 -4.95
C GLY A 69 -19.75 9.04 -5.68
N MET A 70 -18.72 9.53 -4.98
CA MET A 70 -17.59 10.24 -5.60
C MET A 70 -16.62 9.26 -6.28
N GLY A 71 -15.83 9.76 -7.23
CA GLY A 71 -14.61 9.07 -7.65
C GLY A 71 -13.59 9.02 -6.51
N LEU A 72 -12.81 7.93 -6.40
CA LEU A 72 -11.91 7.72 -5.26
C LEU A 72 -10.84 8.82 -5.14
N GLN A 73 -10.25 9.26 -6.25
CA GLN A 73 -9.31 10.39 -6.24
C GLN A 73 -9.98 11.66 -5.69
N SER A 74 -11.15 12.02 -6.23
CA SER A 74 -11.89 13.21 -5.79
C SER A 74 -12.30 13.14 -4.33
N ALA A 75 -12.62 11.95 -3.82
CA ALA A 75 -12.94 11.74 -2.41
C ALA A 75 -11.70 11.98 -1.53
N GLN A 76 -10.54 11.48 -1.93
CA GLN A 76 -9.29 11.72 -1.21
C GLN A 76 -8.90 13.21 -1.22
N ASP A 77 -8.97 13.87 -2.39
CA ASP A 77 -8.68 15.29 -2.51
C ASP A 77 -9.60 16.12 -1.61
N THR A 78 -10.90 15.82 -1.63
CA THR A 78 -11.90 16.50 -0.77
C THR A 78 -11.65 16.25 0.71
N ALA A 79 -11.19 15.05 1.08
CA ALA A 79 -10.85 14.74 2.46
C ALA A 79 -9.62 15.53 2.91
N GLN A 80 -8.59 15.62 2.06
CA GLN A 80 -7.36 16.39 2.32
C GLN A 80 -7.64 17.90 2.42
N ASP A 81 -8.49 18.44 1.54
CA ASP A 81 -8.94 19.84 1.60
C ASP A 81 -9.70 20.15 2.89
N ALA A 82 -10.39 19.15 3.46
CA ALA A 82 -11.05 19.23 4.77
C ALA A 82 -10.09 18.98 5.97
N GLY A 83 -8.81 18.74 5.71
CA GLY A 83 -7.76 18.51 6.71
C GLY A 83 -7.55 17.05 7.12
N PHE A 84 -8.25 16.09 6.51
CA PHE A 84 -8.05 14.67 6.76
C PHE A 84 -6.93 14.11 5.87
N HIS A 85 -5.80 13.75 6.48
CA HIS A 85 -4.63 13.22 5.75
C HIS A 85 -4.37 11.73 5.99
N SER A 86 -4.99 11.13 7.02
CA SER A 86 -4.93 9.69 7.25
C SER A 86 -6.06 9.03 6.44
N LEU A 87 -5.73 8.60 5.22
CA LEU A 87 -6.68 8.02 4.28
C LEU A 87 -6.28 6.60 3.92
N LYS A 88 -7.26 5.70 3.89
CA LYS A 88 -7.15 4.36 3.33
C LYS A 88 -8.31 4.09 2.40
N SER A 89 -8.11 3.11 1.53
CA SER A 89 -9.17 2.57 0.71
C SER A 89 -8.99 1.08 0.46
N HIS A 90 -10.09 0.40 0.21
CA HIS A 90 -10.12 -1.03 -0.08
C HIS A 90 -11.18 -1.35 -1.14
N ASP A 91 -11.05 -2.52 -1.75
CA ASP A 91 -12.03 -3.02 -2.71
C ASP A 91 -13.31 -3.47 -1.98
N SER A 92 -14.39 -2.73 -2.17
CA SER A 92 -15.67 -3.03 -1.52
C SER A 92 -16.28 -4.37 -1.92
N LEU A 93 -15.86 -4.96 -3.05
CA LEU A 93 -16.27 -6.31 -3.44
C LEU A 93 -15.47 -7.40 -2.72
N GLY A 94 -14.48 -7.04 -1.88
CA GLY A 94 -13.67 -7.99 -1.11
C GLY A 94 -12.75 -8.85 -1.97
N ARG A 95 -12.48 -8.44 -3.23
CA ARG A 95 -11.65 -9.24 -4.15
C ARG A 95 -10.15 -8.98 -3.98
N GLY A 96 -9.77 -8.10 -3.06
CA GLY A 96 -8.38 -7.78 -2.73
C GLY A 96 -7.65 -7.10 -3.89
N ARG A 97 -8.37 -6.36 -4.73
CA ARG A 97 -7.74 -5.67 -5.87
C ARG A 97 -6.98 -4.45 -5.39
N LEU A 98 -5.75 -4.30 -5.88
CA LEU A 98 -5.01 -3.06 -5.74
C LEU A 98 -5.71 -1.97 -6.54
N GLN A 99 -5.98 -0.84 -5.89
CA GLN A 99 -6.60 0.32 -6.50
C GLN A 99 -5.57 1.14 -7.27
N ALA A 100 -4.87 0.49 -8.21
CA ALA A 100 -3.98 1.20 -9.11
C ALA A 100 -4.81 2.14 -9.98
N PHE A 101 -4.52 3.44 -9.89
CA PHE A 101 -5.28 4.55 -10.52
C PHE A 101 -6.67 4.78 -9.91
N ASP A 102 -6.71 5.49 -8.79
CA ASP A 102 -7.92 5.85 -8.04
C ASP A 102 -9.02 6.51 -8.90
N ARG A 103 -8.64 7.17 -10.00
CA ARG A 103 -9.59 7.71 -11.00
C ARG A 103 -10.47 6.67 -11.70
N HIS A 104 -10.16 5.37 -11.59
CA HIS A 104 -10.97 4.27 -12.12
C HIS A 104 -11.83 3.59 -11.05
N TRP A 105 -11.99 4.24 -9.89
CA TRP A 105 -12.74 3.73 -8.76
C TRP A 105 -13.76 4.75 -8.28
N LYS A 106 -14.88 4.26 -7.74
CA LYS A 106 -15.92 5.07 -7.09
C LYS A 106 -16.16 4.58 -5.67
N VAL A 107 -16.38 5.52 -4.75
CA VAL A 107 -16.61 5.26 -3.33
C VAL A 107 -18.04 4.75 -3.12
N CYS A 108 -18.14 3.61 -2.45
CA CYS A 108 -19.39 2.95 -2.08
C CYS A 108 -19.68 3.07 -0.58
N SER A 109 -18.65 3.16 0.25
CA SER A 109 -18.78 3.25 1.70
C SER A 109 -17.71 4.18 2.29
N GLN A 110 -18.01 4.72 3.47
CA GLN A 110 -17.06 5.41 4.33
C GLN A 110 -17.23 4.91 5.76
N ASN A 111 -16.13 4.69 6.48
CA ASN A 111 -16.16 4.20 7.87
C ASN A 111 -16.80 5.20 8.85
N ILE A 112 -16.54 6.50 8.67
CA ILE A 112 -17.11 7.57 9.49
C ILE A 112 -18.30 8.19 8.77
N LYS A 113 -19.47 8.21 9.40
CA LYS A 113 -20.69 8.77 8.84
C LYS A 113 -20.51 10.26 8.50
N ALA A 114 -20.96 10.66 7.30
CA ALA A 114 -20.99 12.07 6.89
C ALA A 114 -21.73 12.95 7.93
N GLY A 115 -21.23 14.17 8.13
CA GLY A 115 -21.74 15.11 9.14
C GLY A 115 -21.20 14.87 10.56
N THR A 116 -20.44 13.80 10.79
CA THR A 116 -19.80 13.56 12.09
C THR A 116 -18.63 14.54 12.28
N SER A 117 -18.57 15.22 13.42
CA SER A 117 -17.39 16.02 13.80
C SER A 117 -16.36 15.12 14.48
N THR A 118 -15.18 14.98 13.88
CA THR A 118 -14.08 14.18 14.42
C THR A 118 -12.73 14.87 14.24
N SER A 119 -11.72 14.36 14.93
CA SER A 119 -10.32 14.78 14.79
C SER A 119 -9.84 14.67 13.34
N THR A 120 -9.10 15.65 12.83
CA THR A 120 -8.43 15.58 11.53
C THR A 120 -7.37 14.46 11.46
N TYR A 121 -6.92 13.96 12.61
CA TYR A 121 -6.06 12.78 12.73
C TYR A 121 -6.81 11.43 12.65
N THR A 122 -8.14 11.45 12.57
CA THR A 122 -8.93 10.21 12.40
C THR A 122 -8.67 9.61 11.03
N GLU A 123 -8.39 8.30 10.97
CA GLU A 123 -8.27 7.57 9.71
C GLU A 123 -9.64 7.44 9.03
N LEU A 124 -9.76 7.99 7.82
CA LEU A 124 -10.90 7.77 6.95
C LEU A 124 -10.61 6.59 6.03
N VAL A 125 -11.55 5.65 5.96
CA VAL A 125 -11.45 4.44 5.14
C VAL A 125 -12.58 4.46 4.12
N PHE A 126 -12.22 4.40 2.83
CA PHE A 126 -13.15 4.36 1.71
C PHE A 126 -13.23 2.95 1.12
N GLY A 127 -14.42 2.34 1.18
CA GLY A 127 -14.69 1.18 0.34
C GLY A 127 -15.04 1.65 -1.06
N ALA A 128 -14.37 1.12 -2.08
CA ALA A 128 -14.58 1.51 -3.46
C ALA A 128 -14.66 0.31 -4.42
N VAL A 129 -15.37 0.49 -5.52
CA VAL A 129 -15.47 -0.47 -6.64
C VAL A 129 -15.00 0.18 -7.93
N LYS A 130 -14.75 -0.61 -8.99
CA LYS A 130 -14.45 -0.02 -10.30
C LYS A 130 -15.68 0.75 -10.82
N LEU A 131 -15.45 1.73 -11.69
CA LEU A 131 -16.52 2.60 -12.18
C LEU A 131 -17.72 1.83 -12.77
N GLU A 132 -17.44 0.74 -13.49
CA GLU A 132 -18.45 -0.10 -14.16
C GLU A 132 -19.12 -1.14 -13.24
N GLU A 133 -18.68 -1.25 -11.98
CA GLU A 133 -19.23 -2.22 -11.02
C GLU A 133 -20.27 -1.59 -10.10
N ASP A 134 -21.19 -2.40 -9.60
CA ASP A 134 -22.18 -1.93 -8.63
C ASP A 134 -21.62 -1.91 -7.21
N CYS A 135 -22.01 -0.90 -6.45
CA CYS A 135 -21.73 -0.86 -5.02
C CYS A 135 -22.49 -1.98 -4.31
N PRO A 136 -21.81 -2.81 -3.51
CA PRO A 136 -22.48 -3.88 -2.79
C PRO A 136 -23.38 -3.29 -1.70
N ALA A 137 -24.48 -3.99 -1.38
CA ALA A 137 -25.39 -3.59 -0.29
C ALA A 137 -24.68 -3.52 1.07
N LYS A 138 -23.61 -4.30 1.24
CA LYS A 138 -22.71 -4.27 2.38
C LYS A 138 -21.28 -4.28 1.88
N ASP A 139 -20.49 -3.34 2.39
CA ASP A 139 -19.06 -3.30 2.16
C ASP A 139 -18.41 -4.60 2.66
N GLN A 140 -17.62 -5.24 1.81
CA GLN A 140 -16.94 -6.47 2.17
C GLN A 140 -15.57 -6.15 2.75
N THR A 141 -15.35 -6.58 3.99
CA THR A 141 -14.03 -6.53 4.60
C THR A 141 -13.25 -7.78 4.21
N GLU A 142 -11.97 -7.63 3.91
CA GLU A 142 -11.10 -8.76 3.58
C GLU A 142 -11.08 -9.78 4.74
N PRO A 143 -11.42 -11.06 4.48
CA PRO A 143 -11.23 -12.16 5.41
C PRO A 143 -9.78 -12.24 5.90
N SER A 144 -9.60 -12.44 7.21
CA SER A 144 -8.31 -12.79 7.81
C SER A 144 -8.32 -14.25 8.29
N ALA A 145 -7.17 -14.93 8.31
CA ALA A 145 -7.10 -16.26 8.92
C ALA A 145 -7.47 -16.20 10.40
N ALA A 146 -8.57 -16.86 10.75
CA ALA A 146 -8.97 -17.04 12.12
C ALA A 146 -7.98 -17.98 12.83
N SER A 147 -7.14 -17.44 13.72
CA SER A 147 -6.41 -18.16 14.78
C SER A 147 -5.93 -19.59 14.44
N GLY A 148 -5.19 -19.74 13.34
CA GLY A 148 -4.60 -21.04 12.94
C GLY A 148 -5.61 -22.08 12.45
N ARG A 149 -6.81 -21.68 12.03
CA ARG A 149 -7.83 -22.53 11.41
C ARG A 149 -8.13 -22.06 9.99
N MET A 150 -8.49 -23.03 9.16
CA MET A 150 -8.85 -22.81 7.76
C MET A 150 -10.13 -21.96 7.67
N PRO A 151 -10.07 -20.75 7.09
CA PRO A 151 -11.26 -19.93 6.85
C PRO A 151 -12.20 -20.56 5.82
N ASP A 152 -13.38 -19.98 5.68
CA ASP A 152 -14.28 -20.28 4.57
C ASP A 152 -13.98 -19.32 3.42
N PHE A 153 -13.35 -19.84 2.36
CA PHE A 153 -13.00 -19.08 1.18
C PHE A 153 -14.03 -19.21 0.07
N THR A 154 -15.09 -20.00 0.23
CA THR A 154 -16.10 -20.23 -0.81
C THR A 154 -16.69 -18.90 -1.29
N GLY A 155 -16.61 -18.62 -2.59
CA GLY A 155 -17.08 -17.38 -3.21
C GLY A 155 -16.15 -16.16 -3.01
N THR A 156 -15.12 -16.27 -2.18
CA THR A 156 -14.09 -15.24 -1.99
C THR A 156 -13.09 -15.28 -3.14
N SER A 157 -12.42 -14.16 -3.44
CA SER A 157 -11.40 -14.18 -4.48
C SER A 157 -10.18 -15.03 -4.08
N VAL A 158 -9.48 -15.59 -5.05
CA VAL A 158 -8.24 -16.35 -4.81
C VAL A 158 -7.19 -15.45 -4.16
N ASN A 159 -7.09 -14.19 -4.59
CA ASN A 159 -6.11 -13.24 -4.03
C ASN A 159 -6.34 -13.00 -2.54
N THR A 160 -7.60 -12.79 -2.17
CA THR A 160 -8.01 -12.58 -0.79
C THR A 160 -7.80 -13.86 0.04
N ALA A 161 -8.10 -15.04 -0.52
CA ALA A 161 -7.83 -16.30 0.15
C ALA A 161 -6.33 -16.52 0.41
N ARG A 162 -5.47 -16.16 -0.54
CA ARG A 162 -4.01 -16.21 -0.38
C ARG A 162 -3.53 -15.23 0.68
N ALA A 163 -4.01 -13.98 0.66
CA ALA A 163 -3.64 -12.95 1.63
C ALA A 163 -4.08 -13.31 3.07
N ALA A 164 -5.19 -14.06 3.20
CA ALA A 164 -5.68 -14.50 4.49
C ALA A 164 -4.79 -15.61 5.10
N LEU A 165 -4.15 -16.46 4.30
CA LEU A 165 -3.30 -17.55 4.79
C LEU A 165 -1.94 -17.03 5.26
N ASP A 166 -1.31 -17.77 6.17
CA ASP A 166 0.08 -17.49 6.58
C ASP A 166 1.00 -17.59 5.35
N SER A 167 1.99 -16.70 5.24
CA SER A 167 2.88 -16.63 4.08
C SER A 167 3.73 -17.88 3.86
N SER A 168 3.91 -18.72 4.88
CA SER A 168 4.58 -20.02 4.79
C SER A 168 3.66 -21.16 4.30
N THR A 169 2.36 -20.91 4.17
CA THR A 169 1.38 -21.91 3.74
C THR A 169 1.62 -22.29 2.28
N SER A 170 1.90 -23.56 2.03
CA SER A 170 1.93 -24.09 0.66
C SER A 170 0.53 -24.04 0.07
N LEU A 171 0.33 -23.27 -1.01
CA LEU A 171 -0.97 -23.06 -1.64
C LEU A 171 -0.94 -23.46 -3.12
N THR A 172 -1.80 -24.41 -3.50
CA THR A 172 -2.09 -24.78 -4.89
C THR A 172 -3.47 -24.29 -5.28
N VAL A 173 -3.61 -23.68 -6.45
CA VAL A 173 -4.89 -23.20 -6.99
C VAL A 173 -5.09 -23.77 -8.38
N GLU A 174 -6.24 -24.42 -8.62
CA GLU A 174 -6.59 -25.06 -9.89
C GLU A 174 -7.87 -24.47 -10.48
N ASP A 175 -7.94 -24.41 -11.81
CA ASP A 175 -9.14 -24.00 -12.53
C ASP A 175 -10.20 -25.11 -12.47
N ALA A 176 -11.34 -24.82 -11.83
CA ALA A 176 -12.44 -25.77 -11.65
C ALA A 176 -13.31 -25.92 -12.92
N SER A 177 -13.16 -25.05 -13.93
CA SER A 177 -13.94 -25.10 -15.17
C SER A 177 -13.58 -26.29 -16.07
N GLY A 178 -12.43 -26.94 -15.83
CA GLY A 178 -11.89 -27.99 -16.69
C GLY A 178 -11.12 -27.47 -17.91
N GLU A 179 -11.05 -26.14 -18.11
CA GLU A 179 -10.30 -25.52 -19.22
C GLU A 179 -8.77 -25.50 -18.99
N GLY A 180 -8.31 -25.78 -17.77
CA GLY A 180 -6.88 -25.84 -17.44
C GLY A 180 -6.16 -24.49 -17.55
N ARG A 181 -6.85 -23.37 -17.33
CA ARG A 181 -6.29 -22.04 -17.48
C ARG A 181 -5.36 -21.68 -16.33
N PHE A 182 -4.38 -20.82 -16.62
CA PHE A 182 -3.53 -20.22 -15.60
C PHE A 182 -4.27 -19.13 -14.82
N ILE A 183 -4.20 -19.20 -13.49
CA ILE A 183 -4.77 -18.22 -12.58
C ILE A 183 -3.69 -17.17 -12.27
N LEU A 184 -3.53 -16.20 -13.17
CA LEU A 184 -2.49 -15.16 -13.06
C LEU A 184 -2.95 -13.92 -12.27
N ILE A 185 -4.18 -13.49 -12.50
CA ILE A 185 -4.79 -12.34 -11.81
C ILE A 185 -5.81 -12.87 -10.82
N GLU A 186 -5.33 -13.32 -9.67
CA GLU A 186 -6.12 -14.06 -8.67
C GLU A 186 -7.38 -13.33 -8.17
N SER A 187 -7.40 -12.00 -8.25
CA SER A 187 -8.56 -11.18 -7.88
C SER A 187 -9.73 -11.26 -8.87
N ASN A 188 -9.51 -11.79 -10.07
CA ASN A 188 -10.56 -12.04 -11.07
C ASN A 188 -11.21 -13.43 -10.92
N TRP A 189 -10.74 -14.23 -9.96
CA TRP A 189 -11.17 -15.61 -9.75
C TRP A 189 -11.76 -15.78 -8.37
N LYS A 190 -12.87 -16.52 -8.27
CA LYS A 190 -13.52 -16.90 -7.02
C LYS A 190 -13.28 -18.37 -6.70
N VAL A 191 -13.06 -18.67 -5.42
CA VAL A 191 -12.85 -20.03 -4.93
C VAL A 191 -14.17 -20.79 -4.92
N CYS A 192 -14.17 -22.00 -5.47
CA CYS A 192 -15.31 -22.92 -5.49
C CYS A 192 -15.21 -23.96 -4.39
N THR A 193 -14.05 -24.61 -4.26
CA THR A 193 -13.81 -25.61 -3.22
C THR A 193 -12.45 -25.40 -2.57
N GLN A 194 -12.32 -25.89 -1.33
CA GLN A 194 -11.11 -25.78 -0.54
C GLN A 194 -10.80 -27.09 0.17
N THR A 195 -9.51 -27.37 0.30
CA THR A 195 -8.96 -28.45 1.12
C THR A 195 -7.76 -27.88 1.87
N PRO A 196 -7.71 -27.97 3.21
CA PRO A 196 -8.70 -28.57 4.11
C PRO A 196 -10.06 -27.85 4.13
N THR A 197 -11.08 -28.52 4.68
CA THR A 197 -12.40 -27.90 4.87
C THR A 197 -12.35 -26.80 5.92
N LYS A 198 -13.29 -25.86 5.82
CA LYS A 198 -13.51 -24.78 6.81
C LYS A 198 -13.41 -25.29 8.26
N GLY A 199 -12.73 -24.53 9.11
CA GLY A 199 -12.57 -24.79 10.54
C GLY A 199 -11.48 -25.80 10.91
N THR A 200 -10.92 -26.51 9.92
CA THR A 200 -9.79 -27.42 10.14
C THR A 200 -8.58 -26.68 10.69
N LYS A 201 -7.88 -27.25 11.67
CA LYS A 201 -6.63 -26.66 12.16
C LYS A 201 -5.55 -26.70 11.09
N LEU A 202 -4.86 -25.58 10.88
CA LEU A 202 -3.71 -25.48 9.99
C LEU A 202 -2.44 -25.79 10.78
N ASN A 203 -1.84 -26.95 10.51
CA ASN A 203 -0.64 -27.47 11.17
C ASN A 203 0.56 -27.51 10.18
N GLY A 204 0.54 -26.68 9.14
CA GLY A 204 1.57 -26.64 8.08
C GLY A 204 1.31 -27.56 6.89
N GLN A 205 0.15 -28.24 6.82
CA GLN A 205 -0.23 -29.00 5.63
C GLN A 205 -0.51 -28.09 4.41
N PRO A 206 -0.30 -28.57 3.17
CA PRO A 206 -0.67 -27.83 1.98
C PRO A 206 -2.17 -27.54 1.91
N VAL A 207 -2.50 -26.36 1.37
CA VAL A 207 -3.85 -25.93 1.03
C VAL A 207 -4.04 -26.05 -0.48
N LYS A 208 -5.15 -26.65 -0.89
CA LYS A 208 -5.60 -26.70 -2.27
C LYS A 208 -6.93 -25.95 -2.41
N LEU A 209 -6.99 -25.04 -3.36
CA LEU A 209 -8.20 -24.33 -3.75
C LEU A 209 -8.54 -24.68 -5.21
N THR A 210 -9.82 -24.78 -5.52
CA THR A 210 -10.28 -24.73 -6.91
C THR A 210 -11.00 -23.41 -7.14
N ALA A 211 -10.90 -22.84 -8.34
CA ALA A 211 -11.47 -21.54 -8.62
C ALA A 211 -11.97 -21.42 -10.06
N VAL A 212 -12.93 -20.51 -10.27
CA VAL A 212 -13.43 -20.10 -11.59
C VAL A 212 -13.44 -18.58 -11.68
N LYS A 213 -13.63 -17.99 -12.85
CA LYS A 213 -13.78 -16.53 -12.95
C LYS A 213 -15.04 -16.07 -12.23
N PHE A 214 -15.07 -14.82 -11.76
CA PHE A 214 -16.25 -14.30 -11.04
C PHE A 214 -17.56 -14.43 -11.83
N GLU A 215 -17.49 -14.31 -13.16
CA GLU A 215 -18.63 -14.42 -14.10
C GLU A 215 -19.07 -15.87 -14.39
N GLU A 216 -18.32 -16.86 -13.93
CA GLU A 216 -18.60 -18.29 -14.15
C GLU A 216 -19.24 -18.93 -12.91
N SER A 217 -19.95 -20.04 -13.06
CA SER A 217 -20.53 -20.77 -11.93
C SER A 217 -19.56 -21.84 -11.41
N CYS A 218 -19.54 -22.02 -10.09
CA CYS A 218 -18.91 -23.19 -9.49
C CYS A 218 -19.77 -24.42 -9.79
N LEU A 219 -19.14 -25.48 -10.27
CA LEU A 219 -19.77 -26.76 -10.62
C LEU A 219 -19.89 -27.68 -9.41
#